data_AF-A0A4S4KFH0-F1
#
_entry.id   AF-A0A4S4KFH0-F1
#
_cell.length_a   1.000
_cell.length_b   1.000
_cell.length_c   1.000
_cell.angle_alpha   90.00
_cell.angle_beta   90.00
_cell.angle_gamma   90.00
#
_symmetry.space_group_name_H-M   'P 1'
#
loop_
_entity.id
_entity.type
_entity.pdbx_description
1 polymer ?
#
loop_
_entity_poly.entity_id
_entity_poly.type
_entity_poly.pdbx_seq_one_letter_code
_entity_poly.pdbx_strand_id
1 'polypeptide(L)'
;MILTQLSAHAHEHTPAGVFLLRRAESSSEHDDRDATVRKKKRSLVADEEDHRPVDKGTEAPSKSMLRPPKLAPSAWQLYFTDWIQRHQASNHKKLNVAQAAKEAGQEYARLSSEDKEPYRRRSQAAKEAREREHAAYMRTLTPEDIKRENAFRTAQRKAGKSRRGNIKDPNAPKKPLSAYFMFLQRIRSDPELVREVFGDETETTKQSVLAAAKWRSMTDDERKPFLAQAEQEKLEYEAARKMYEEGTTGYSSSINFSILPNSPINSIAFPSSSFLRPVKQEAAGSESESDADDGADRRHGRSLA
;
A
#
# COMPACT_ATOMS: atom_id res chain seq x y z
N MET A 1 -23.06 51.56 30.57
CA MET A 1 -22.70 52.07 31.91
C MET A 1 -22.09 50.89 32.64
N ILE A 2 -20.78 50.76 32.77
CA ILE A 2 -19.91 51.50 33.70
C ILE A 2 -18.54 51.72 33.04
N LEU A 3 -18.00 52.91 33.32
CA LEU A 3 -16.70 53.47 32.92
C LEU A 3 -15.61 53.09 33.93
N THR A 4 -14.37 53.48 33.61
CA THR A 4 -13.14 53.58 34.43
C THR A 4 -12.20 52.37 34.46
N GLN A 5 -10.88 52.53 34.62
CA GLN A 5 -9.86 53.34 33.93
C GLN A 5 -8.49 52.96 34.54
N LEU A 6 -7.45 53.00 33.71
CA LEU A 6 -6.06 53.40 33.98
C LEU A 6 -5.04 52.55 34.80
N SER A 7 -3.84 52.55 34.19
CA SER A 7 -2.47 52.68 34.73
C SER A 7 -1.78 51.46 35.34
N ALA A 8 -0.44 51.29 35.27
CA ALA A 8 0.68 51.82 34.47
C ALA A 8 1.99 51.26 35.07
N HIS A 9 3.04 51.08 34.24
CA HIS A 9 4.49 51.03 34.57
C HIS A 9 4.99 49.81 35.38
N ALA A 10 6.23 49.29 35.30
CA ALA A 10 7.53 49.63 34.70
C ALA A 10 8.35 48.30 34.63
N HIS A 11 9.08 47.99 33.56
CA HIS A 11 10.51 48.27 33.33
C HIS A 11 11.47 47.39 34.16
N GLU A 12 12.17 46.44 33.51
CA GLU A 12 13.57 46.09 33.80
C GLU A 12 14.25 45.52 32.55
N HIS A 13 15.56 45.75 32.47
CA HIS A 13 16.33 45.96 31.25
C HIS A 13 17.63 45.11 31.32
N THR A 14 17.86 44.22 30.33
CA THR A 14 19.19 43.75 29.81
C THR A 14 20.17 43.01 30.78
N PRO A 15 21.32 42.41 30.34
CA PRO A 15 21.92 42.34 28.98
C PRO A 15 22.44 40.95 28.52
N ALA A 16 22.94 40.95 27.28
CA ALA A 16 23.63 39.90 26.55
C ALA A 16 24.98 39.45 27.14
N GLY A 17 25.39 38.22 26.80
CA GLY A 17 26.75 37.69 27.01
C GLY A 17 27.16 36.78 25.85
N VAL A 18 28.14 37.23 25.08
CA VAL A 18 28.87 36.50 24.03
C VAL A 18 30.10 35.88 24.70
N PHE A 19 30.33 34.56 24.62
CA PHE A 19 31.67 33.99 24.84
C PHE A 19 31.91 32.66 24.07
N LEU A 20 32.83 32.81 23.12
CA LEU A 20 33.86 31.91 22.58
C LEU A 20 34.00 30.46 23.09
N LEU A 21 34.13 29.56 22.11
CA LEU A 21 35.06 28.43 22.00
C LEU A 21 35.89 28.07 23.25
N ARG A 22 35.67 26.86 23.79
CA ARG A 22 36.75 26.11 24.46
C ARG A 22 36.61 24.61 24.20
N ARG A 23 37.54 24.11 23.40
CA ARG A 23 37.88 22.70 23.21
C ARG A 23 38.33 22.13 24.56
N ALA A 24 37.60 21.18 25.10
CA ALA A 24 38.03 20.36 26.22
C ALA A 24 38.35 18.96 25.68
N GLU A 25 39.62 18.61 25.72
CA GLU A 25 40.07 17.22 25.66
C GLU A 25 39.61 16.53 26.94
N SER A 26 38.87 15.43 26.81
CA SER A 26 38.61 14.52 27.92
C SER A 26 38.86 13.11 27.41
N SER A 27 40.03 12.60 27.79
CA SER A 27 40.40 11.20 27.76
C SER A 27 39.59 10.46 28.82
N SER A 28 38.79 9.48 28.41
CA SER A 28 38.32 8.42 29.30
C SER A 28 38.69 7.08 28.68
N GLU A 29 39.72 6.46 29.25
CA GLU A 29 40.02 5.05 29.08
C GLU A 29 38.87 4.23 29.67
N HIS A 30 38.20 3.44 28.82
CA HIS A 30 37.54 2.23 29.30
C HIS A 30 37.56 1.17 28.20
N ASP A 31 38.15 0.04 28.55
CA ASP A 31 38.27 -1.19 27.77
C ASP A 31 36.88 -1.74 27.43
N ASP A 32 36.57 -1.86 26.14
CA ASP A 32 35.54 -2.78 25.64
C ASP A 32 36.19 -3.81 24.72
N ARG A 33 36.53 -4.94 25.33
CA ARG A 33 37.07 -6.15 24.71
C ARG A 33 35.93 -6.95 24.06
N ASP A 34 35.36 -6.50 22.93
CA ASP A 34 34.80 -7.41 21.89
C ASP A 34 34.31 -6.69 20.61
N ALA A 35 35.18 -5.94 19.93
CA ALA A 35 34.83 -5.35 18.63
C ALA A 35 35.51 -6.14 17.49
N THR A 36 34.79 -7.09 16.90
CA THR A 36 35.21 -7.83 15.70
C THR A 36 35.30 -6.89 14.48
N VAL A 37 36.47 -6.31 14.26
CA VAL A 37 36.80 -5.52 13.07
C VAL A 37 37.22 -6.47 11.93
N ARG A 38 36.33 -6.67 10.95
CA ARG A 38 36.68 -7.27 9.65
C ARG A 38 37.63 -6.34 8.89
N LYS A 39 38.94 -6.61 8.96
CA LYS A 39 39.99 -5.96 8.16
C LYS A 39 39.76 -6.18 6.66
N LYS A 40 39.60 -5.08 5.92
CA LYS A 40 39.63 -5.03 4.45
C LYS A 40 41.08 -5.21 3.97
N LYS A 41 41.45 -6.43 3.56
CA LYS A 41 42.74 -6.73 2.93
C LYS A 41 42.72 -6.23 1.48
N ARG A 42 43.46 -5.15 1.22
CA ARG A 42 43.82 -4.71 -0.14
C ARG A 42 44.97 -5.61 -0.60
N SER A 43 44.74 -6.47 -1.59
CA SER A 43 45.80 -7.21 -2.27
C SER A 43 45.95 -6.65 -3.69
N LEU A 44 47.13 -6.07 -3.94
CA LEU A 44 47.64 -5.71 -5.26
C LEU A 44 48.28 -6.97 -5.86
N VAL A 45 47.74 -7.48 -6.97
CA VAL A 45 48.51 -8.26 -7.96
C VAL A 45 47.88 -7.96 -9.32
N ALA A 46 48.71 -7.58 -10.28
CA ALA A 46 48.38 -7.26 -11.66
C ALA A 46 48.51 -8.50 -12.57
N ASP A 47 47.80 -8.40 -13.70
CA ASP A 47 47.96 -9.10 -14.98
C ASP A 47 47.85 -10.63 -15.04
N GLU A 48 46.72 -11.08 -15.57
CA GLU A 48 46.63 -12.09 -16.64
C GLU A 48 45.33 -11.79 -17.42
N GLU A 49 45.47 -11.52 -18.72
CA GLU A 49 44.37 -11.23 -19.64
C GLU A 49 43.56 -12.49 -19.94
N ASP A 50 42.28 -12.50 -19.55
CA ASP A 50 41.30 -13.49 -19.99
C ASP A 50 40.19 -12.77 -20.76
N HIS A 51 40.37 -12.69 -22.08
CA HIS A 51 39.39 -12.21 -23.05
C HIS A 51 38.20 -13.19 -23.11
N ARG A 52 37.29 -13.10 -22.14
CA ARG A 52 35.91 -13.61 -22.30
C ARG A 52 35.04 -12.48 -22.87
N PRO A 53 34.22 -12.74 -23.92
CA PRO A 53 33.33 -11.72 -24.46
C PRO A 53 32.27 -11.42 -23.40
N VAL A 54 32.35 -10.22 -22.83
CA VAL A 54 31.31 -9.68 -21.95
C VAL A 54 30.07 -9.48 -22.81
N ASP A 55 29.12 -10.40 -22.70
CA ASP A 55 27.75 -10.19 -23.12
C ASP A 55 27.29 -8.85 -22.54
N LYS A 56 26.95 -7.89 -23.42
CA LYS A 56 26.43 -6.58 -23.06
C LYS A 56 25.01 -6.74 -22.50
N GLY A 57 24.92 -7.36 -21.33
CA GLY A 57 23.70 -7.42 -20.53
C GLY A 57 23.35 -6.02 -20.06
N THR A 58 22.49 -5.35 -20.83
CA THR A 58 21.58 -4.27 -20.42
C THR A 58 22.03 -3.48 -19.19
N GLU A 59 22.95 -2.52 -19.39
CA GLU A 59 23.15 -1.46 -18.41
C GLU A 59 21.80 -0.76 -18.16
N ALA A 60 21.40 -0.67 -16.88
CA ALA A 60 20.17 0.02 -16.52
C ALA A 60 20.21 1.44 -17.10
N PRO A 61 19.21 1.86 -17.90
CA PRO A 61 19.28 3.12 -18.64
C PRO A 61 19.51 4.28 -17.68
N SER A 62 20.51 5.11 -17.95
CA SER A 62 20.93 6.19 -17.05
C SER A 62 19.97 7.38 -17.01
N LYS A 63 19.00 7.45 -17.94
CA LYS A 63 18.06 8.57 -18.11
C LYS A 63 16.63 8.05 -18.36
N SER A 64 15.63 8.74 -17.81
CA SER A 64 14.22 8.48 -18.15
C SER A 64 13.96 8.87 -19.60
N MET A 65 13.47 7.94 -20.41
CA MET A 65 13.03 8.22 -21.79
C MET A 65 11.67 8.93 -21.81
N LEU A 66 10.92 8.85 -20.71
CA LEU A 66 9.59 9.42 -20.57
C LEU A 66 9.65 10.89 -20.16
N ARG A 67 8.84 11.71 -20.84
CA ARG A 67 8.70 13.16 -20.61
C ARG A 67 7.25 13.49 -20.26
N PRO A 68 6.80 13.22 -19.02
CA PRO A 68 5.43 13.53 -18.63
C PRO A 68 5.17 15.05 -18.60
N PRO A 69 3.93 15.49 -18.85
CA PRO A 69 3.54 16.90 -18.72
C PRO A 69 3.91 17.50 -17.36
N LYS A 70 4.36 18.76 -17.38
CA LYS A 70 4.76 19.49 -16.17
C LYS A 70 3.59 19.65 -15.19
N LEU A 71 3.88 19.90 -13.92
CA LEU A 71 2.83 20.20 -12.93
C LEU A 71 2.12 21.50 -13.30
N ALA A 72 0.79 21.54 -13.13
CA ALA A 72 0.02 22.76 -13.31
C ALA A 72 0.40 23.78 -12.22
N PRO A 73 0.50 25.08 -12.56
CA PRO A 73 0.84 26.11 -11.59
C PRO A 73 -0.30 26.28 -10.57
N SER A 74 0.08 26.42 -9.31
CA SER A 74 -0.80 26.83 -8.21
C SER A 74 -1.33 28.26 -8.43
N ALA A 75 -2.49 28.57 -7.85
CA ALA A 75 -3.06 29.92 -7.84
C ALA A 75 -2.06 30.97 -7.33
N TRP A 76 -1.29 30.63 -6.28
CA TRP A 76 -0.20 31.49 -5.79
C TRP A 76 0.92 31.68 -6.81
N GLN A 77 1.32 30.62 -7.53
CA GLN A 77 2.38 30.72 -8.54
C GLN A 77 1.95 31.62 -9.70
N LEU A 78 0.68 31.53 -10.11
CA LEU A 78 0.10 32.42 -11.12
C LEU A 78 0.04 33.88 -10.63
N TYR A 79 -0.34 34.10 -9.37
CA TYR A 79 -0.28 35.43 -8.78
C TYR A 79 1.15 35.97 -8.75
N PHE A 80 2.11 35.14 -8.32
CA PHE A 80 3.51 35.53 -8.18
C PHE A 80 4.15 35.85 -9.52
N THR A 81 3.84 35.09 -10.58
CA THR A 81 4.29 35.43 -11.94
C THR A 81 3.74 36.76 -12.41
N ASP A 82 2.45 37.01 -12.19
CA ASP A 82 1.81 38.28 -12.58
C ASP A 82 2.32 39.45 -11.71
N TRP A 83 2.64 39.20 -10.43
CA TRP A 83 3.26 40.18 -9.53
C TRP A 83 4.68 40.56 -9.99
N ILE A 84 5.50 39.59 -10.37
CA ILE A 84 6.85 39.84 -10.90
C ILE A 84 6.76 40.65 -12.19
N GLN A 85 5.87 40.29 -13.12
CA GLN A 85 5.70 41.01 -14.38
C GLN A 85 5.31 42.47 -14.16
N ARG A 86 4.37 42.74 -13.24
CA ARG A 86 4.00 44.10 -12.84
C ARG A 86 5.19 44.86 -12.25
N HIS A 87 5.96 44.25 -11.36
CA HIS A 87 7.11 44.88 -10.73
C HIS A 87 8.27 45.13 -11.70
N GLN A 88 8.51 44.24 -12.67
CA GLN A 88 9.50 44.44 -13.72
C GLN A 88 9.09 45.54 -14.70
N ALA A 89 7.79 45.67 -14.98
CA ALA A 89 7.25 46.74 -15.82
C ALA A 89 7.33 48.11 -15.13
N SER A 90 7.07 48.16 -13.81
CA SER A 90 7.15 49.41 -13.02
C SER A 90 8.56 49.77 -12.57
N ASN A 91 9.47 48.79 -12.43
CA ASN A 91 10.81 48.97 -11.90
C ASN A 91 11.82 48.16 -12.72
N HIS A 92 12.69 48.86 -13.46
CA HIS A 92 13.71 48.26 -14.32
C HIS A 92 14.94 47.73 -13.55
N LYS A 93 14.97 47.84 -12.22
CA LYS A 93 16.05 47.29 -11.39
C LYS A 93 15.89 45.79 -11.18
N LYS A 94 17.01 45.06 -11.17
CA LYS A 94 17.04 43.61 -10.90
C LYS A 94 16.42 43.33 -9.53
N LEU A 95 15.27 42.66 -9.53
CA LEU A 95 14.56 42.26 -8.33
C LEU A 95 15.31 41.12 -7.63
N ASN A 96 15.45 41.24 -6.30
CA ASN A 96 15.89 40.12 -5.48
C ASN A 96 14.71 39.14 -5.31
N VAL A 97 14.83 37.94 -5.88
CA VAL A 97 13.76 36.92 -5.91
C VAL A 97 13.29 36.55 -4.50
N ALA A 98 14.18 36.50 -3.52
CA ALA A 98 13.82 36.15 -2.13
C ALA A 98 12.96 37.25 -1.49
N GLN A 99 13.31 38.52 -1.72
CA GLN A 99 12.55 39.65 -1.22
C GLN A 99 11.20 39.77 -1.93
N ALA A 100 11.20 39.62 -3.26
CA ALA A 100 10.01 39.60 -4.08
C ALA A 100 9.00 38.53 -3.63
N ALA A 101 9.46 37.31 -3.35
CA ALA A 101 8.59 36.24 -2.85
C ALA A 101 7.96 36.58 -1.49
N LYS A 102 8.72 37.25 -0.60
CA LYS A 102 8.24 37.67 0.72
C LYS A 102 7.17 38.76 0.60
N GLU A 103 7.42 39.79 -0.20
CA GLU A 103 6.49 40.91 -0.43
C GLU A 103 5.21 40.43 -1.11
N ALA A 104 5.35 39.71 -2.22
CA ALA A 104 4.22 39.13 -2.94
C ALA A 104 3.40 38.19 -2.06
N GLY A 105 4.05 37.42 -1.18
CA GLY A 105 3.38 36.48 -0.28
C GLY A 105 2.51 37.21 0.76
N GLN A 106 3.00 38.33 1.29
CA GLN A 106 2.24 39.19 2.20
C GLN A 106 1.06 39.87 1.50
N GLU A 107 1.25 40.36 0.27
CA GLU A 107 0.16 40.92 -0.54
C GLU A 107 -0.91 39.88 -0.85
N TYR A 108 -0.51 38.69 -1.30
CA TYR A 108 -1.44 37.60 -1.58
C TYR A 108 -2.18 37.13 -0.34
N ALA A 109 -1.53 37.13 0.84
CA ALA A 109 -2.21 36.82 2.09
C ALA A 109 -3.35 37.82 2.38
N ARG A 110 -3.11 39.12 2.15
CA ARG A 110 -4.08 40.21 2.36
C ARG A 110 -5.16 40.33 1.29
N LEU A 111 -4.96 39.74 0.11
CA LEU A 111 -5.93 39.76 -0.99
C LEU A 111 -7.28 39.17 -0.56
N SER A 112 -8.38 39.75 -1.05
CA SER A 112 -9.73 39.25 -0.79
C SER A 112 -9.96 37.87 -1.45
N SER A 113 -11.01 37.17 -1.05
CA SER A 113 -11.42 35.93 -1.71
C SER A 113 -11.78 36.15 -3.17
N GLU A 114 -12.40 37.28 -3.49
CA GLU A 114 -12.80 37.68 -4.84
C GLU A 114 -11.59 37.93 -5.74
N ASP A 115 -10.57 38.63 -5.24
CA ASP A 115 -9.32 38.86 -5.97
C ASP A 115 -8.51 37.57 -6.19
N LYS A 116 -8.64 36.61 -5.26
CA LYS A 116 -8.03 35.27 -5.39
C LYS A 116 -8.79 34.36 -6.35
N GLU A 117 -10.08 34.58 -6.56
CA GLU A 117 -10.94 33.77 -7.43
C GLU A 117 -10.42 33.60 -8.87
N PRO A 118 -9.98 34.65 -9.59
CA PRO A 118 -9.45 34.47 -10.95
C PRO A 118 -8.20 33.58 -10.97
N TYR A 119 -7.33 33.68 -9.97
CA TYR A 119 -6.15 32.82 -9.84
C TYR A 119 -6.51 31.37 -9.49
N ARG A 120 -7.52 31.17 -8.62
CA ARG A 120 -8.06 29.84 -8.30
C ARG A 120 -8.65 29.19 -9.55
N ARG A 121 -9.48 29.90 -10.31
CA ARG A 121 -10.08 29.42 -11.56
C ARG A 121 -9.03 29.09 -12.63
N ARG A 122 -8.05 29.97 -12.85
CA ARG A 122 -6.94 29.71 -13.80
C ARG A 122 -6.11 28.48 -13.39
N SER A 123 -5.81 28.33 -12.10
CA SER A 123 -5.08 27.17 -11.58
C SER A 123 -5.86 25.87 -11.74
N GLN A 124 -7.17 25.89 -11.47
CA GLN A 124 -8.05 24.74 -11.68
C GLN A 124 -8.14 24.36 -13.16
N ALA A 125 -8.36 25.32 -14.06
CA ALA A 125 -8.39 25.08 -15.49
C ALA A 125 -7.06 24.51 -16.01
N ALA A 126 -5.93 25.03 -15.53
CA ALA A 126 -4.61 24.49 -15.86
C ALA A 126 -4.40 23.07 -15.33
N LYS A 127 -4.91 22.76 -14.13
CA LYS A 127 -4.89 21.40 -13.56
C LYS A 127 -5.68 20.43 -14.43
N GLU A 128 -6.90 20.78 -14.82
CA GLU A 128 -7.73 19.96 -15.69
C GLU A 128 -7.11 19.75 -17.07
N ALA A 129 -6.58 20.82 -17.69
CA ALA A 129 -5.89 20.73 -18.98
C ALA A 129 -4.72 19.74 -18.92
N ARG A 130 -3.93 19.82 -17.84
CA ARG A 130 -2.80 18.93 -17.58
C ARG A 130 -3.21 17.50 -17.28
N GLU A 131 -4.34 17.29 -16.61
CA GLU A 131 -4.91 15.95 -16.40
C GLU A 131 -5.35 15.33 -17.73
N ARG A 132 -5.98 16.10 -18.62
CA ARG A 132 -6.33 15.66 -19.98
C ARG A 132 -5.07 15.34 -20.80
N GLU A 133 -4.07 16.21 -20.78
CA GLU A 133 -2.79 16.00 -21.47
C GLU A 133 -2.04 14.78 -20.91
N HIS A 134 -2.00 14.63 -19.59
CA HIS A 134 -1.37 13.48 -18.93
C HIS A 134 -2.11 12.18 -19.26
N ALA A 135 -3.44 12.20 -19.36
CA ALA A 135 -4.21 11.04 -19.80
C ALA A 135 -3.93 10.70 -21.27
N ALA A 136 -3.85 11.70 -22.16
CA ALA A 136 -3.46 11.50 -23.55
C ALA A 136 -2.04 10.94 -23.66
N TYR A 137 -1.08 11.49 -22.91
CA TYR A 137 0.29 11.00 -22.80
C TYR A 137 0.33 9.54 -22.35
N MET A 138 -0.41 9.18 -21.29
CA MET A 138 -0.50 7.80 -20.82
C MET A 138 -1.05 6.83 -21.88
N ARG A 139 -1.93 7.29 -22.78
CA ARG A 139 -2.42 6.48 -23.91
C ARG A 139 -1.39 6.29 -25.02
N THR A 140 -0.44 7.22 -25.18
CA THR A 140 0.65 7.08 -26.17
C THR A 140 1.75 6.11 -25.74
N LEU A 141 1.84 5.80 -24.45
CA LEU A 141 2.88 4.93 -23.92
C LEU A 141 2.63 3.48 -24.30
N THR A 142 3.66 2.83 -24.82
CA THR A 142 3.63 1.39 -25.05
C THR A 142 3.93 0.62 -23.76
N PRO A 143 3.50 -0.65 -23.65
CA PRO A 143 3.88 -1.54 -22.55
C PRO A 143 5.41 -1.61 -22.32
N GLU A 144 6.19 -1.59 -23.40
CA GLU A 144 7.65 -1.66 -23.33
C GLU A 144 8.26 -0.34 -22.82
N ASP A 145 7.69 0.81 -23.17
CA ASP A 145 8.08 2.10 -22.61
C ASP A 145 7.85 2.17 -21.10
N ILE A 146 6.71 1.65 -20.65
CA ILE A 146 6.38 1.56 -19.23
C ILE A 146 7.32 0.61 -18.49
N LYS A 147 7.64 -0.55 -19.07
CA LYS A 147 8.59 -1.53 -18.51
C LYS A 147 9.99 -0.94 -18.35
N ARG A 148 10.50 -0.26 -19.39
CA ARG A 148 11.82 0.41 -19.36
C ARG A 148 11.88 1.53 -18.33
N GLU A 149 10.88 2.40 -18.27
CA GLU A 149 10.82 3.45 -17.24
C GLU A 149 10.69 2.87 -15.83
N ASN A 150 9.94 1.78 -15.66
CA ASN A 150 9.79 1.11 -14.38
C ASN A 150 11.09 0.46 -13.90
N ALA A 151 11.89 -0.10 -14.81
CA ALA A 151 13.25 -0.57 -14.51
C ALA A 151 14.13 0.59 -14.04
N PHE A 152 14.10 1.73 -14.75
CA PHE A 152 14.82 2.95 -14.36
C PHE A 152 14.42 3.45 -12.96
N ARG A 153 13.11 3.61 -12.70
CA ARG A 153 12.61 4.08 -11.40
C ARG A 153 12.97 3.13 -10.25
N THR A 154 12.96 1.83 -10.52
CA THR A 154 13.37 0.81 -9.53
C THR A 154 14.86 0.92 -9.23
N ALA A 155 15.71 1.08 -10.24
CA ALA A 155 17.14 1.30 -10.07
C ALA A 155 17.42 2.60 -9.28
N GLN A 156 16.72 3.69 -9.57
CA GLN A 156 16.85 4.95 -8.83
C GLN A 156 16.42 4.83 -7.37
N ARG A 157 15.35 4.08 -7.08
CA ARG A 157 14.93 3.78 -5.69
C ARG A 157 15.97 2.94 -4.97
N LYS A 158 16.49 1.88 -5.62
CA LYS A 158 17.54 1.03 -5.05
C LYS A 158 18.83 1.81 -4.78
N ALA A 159 19.14 2.81 -5.61
CA ALA A 159 20.27 3.72 -5.43
C ALA A 159 20.01 4.88 -4.45
N GLY A 160 18.81 4.97 -3.84
CA GLY A 160 18.46 6.07 -2.91
C GLY A 160 18.27 7.45 -3.56
N LYS A 161 18.32 7.54 -4.90
CA LYS A 161 18.26 8.80 -5.67
C LYS A 161 16.84 9.29 -5.93
N SER A 162 15.83 8.46 -5.72
CA SER A 162 14.43 8.81 -5.92
C SER A 162 13.51 8.00 -5.01
N ARG A 163 12.34 8.56 -4.69
CA ARG A 163 11.21 7.84 -4.06
C ARG A 163 10.03 7.66 -5.01
N ARG A 164 10.20 7.94 -6.30
CA ARG A 164 9.11 7.89 -7.29
C ARG A 164 8.67 6.44 -7.56
N GLY A 165 7.37 6.19 -7.44
CA GLY A 165 6.77 4.88 -7.70
C GLY A 165 6.74 4.51 -9.19
N ASN A 166 6.50 3.22 -9.45
CA ASN A 166 6.35 2.68 -10.79
C ASN A 166 5.08 3.21 -11.47
N ILE A 167 5.15 3.41 -12.79
CA ILE A 167 4.00 3.70 -13.65
C ILE A 167 3.15 2.43 -13.74
N LYS A 168 1.84 2.58 -13.54
CA LYS A 168 0.86 1.52 -13.76
C LYS A 168 0.32 1.66 -15.18
N ASP A 169 0.42 0.58 -15.95
CA ASP A 169 -0.24 0.52 -17.26
C ASP A 169 -1.75 0.30 -17.05
N PRO A 170 -2.64 1.14 -17.61
CA PRO A 170 -4.08 0.93 -17.52
C PRO A 170 -4.58 -0.31 -18.29
N ASN A 171 -3.84 -0.77 -19.30
CA ASN A 171 -4.19 -1.89 -20.17
C ASN A 171 -3.61 -3.23 -19.69
N ALA A 172 -2.68 -3.21 -18.74
CA ALA A 172 -2.13 -4.45 -18.19
C ALA A 172 -3.19 -5.18 -17.35
N PRO A 173 -3.40 -6.49 -17.57
CA PRO A 173 -4.31 -7.27 -16.75
C PRO A 173 -3.85 -7.24 -15.29
N LYS A 174 -4.80 -7.15 -14.36
CA LYS A 174 -4.51 -7.18 -12.92
C LYS A 174 -4.33 -8.62 -12.46
N LYS A 175 -3.39 -8.83 -11.55
CA LYS A 175 -3.19 -10.15 -10.94
C LYS A 175 -4.46 -10.57 -10.18
N PRO A 176 -4.90 -11.83 -10.34
CA PRO A 176 -6.07 -12.34 -9.64
C PRO A 176 -5.76 -12.52 -8.15
N LEU A 177 -6.81 -12.67 -7.35
CA LEU A 177 -6.66 -12.94 -5.93
C LEU A 177 -6.19 -14.39 -5.73
N SER A 178 -5.33 -14.61 -4.73
CA SER A 178 -5.05 -15.97 -4.25
C SER A 178 -6.26 -16.51 -3.50
N ALA A 179 -6.41 -17.84 -3.43
CA ALA A 179 -7.45 -18.53 -2.67
C ALA A 179 -7.61 -17.99 -1.23
N TYR A 180 -6.50 -17.71 -0.54
CA TYR A 180 -6.53 -17.12 0.80
C TYR A 180 -7.09 -15.68 0.83
N PHE A 181 -6.77 -14.86 -0.18
CA PHE A 181 -7.32 -13.51 -0.28
C PHE A 181 -8.80 -13.51 -0.68
N MET A 182 -9.24 -14.47 -1.49
CA MET A 182 -10.65 -14.71 -1.78
C MET A 182 -11.41 -15.10 -0.51
N PHE A 183 -10.83 -15.97 0.30
CA PHE A 183 -11.35 -16.34 1.62
C PHE A 183 -11.46 -15.13 2.56
N LEU A 184 -10.41 -14.30 2.67
CA LEU A 184 -10.45 -13.05 3.43
C LEU A 184 -11.56 -12.10 2.95
N GLN A 185 -11.73 -11.99 1.64
CA GLN A 185 -12.78 -11.18 1.06
C GLN A 185 -14.17 -11.71 1.41
N ARG A 186 -14.36 -13.03 1.37
CA ARG A 186 -15.62 -13.69 1.73
C ARG A 186 -15.98 -13.53 3.21
N ILE A 187 -14.99 -13.56 4.11
CA ILE A 187 -15.22 -13.23 5.52
C ILE A 187 -15.68 -11.78 5.64
N ARG A 188 -14.98 -10.85 4.98
CA ARG A 188 -15.30 -9.41 5.06
C ARG A 188 -16.60 -9.00 4.38
N SER A 189 -17.10 -9.79 3.43
CA SER A 189 -18.38 -9.52 2.76
C SER A 189 -19.59 -9.92 3.60
N ASP A 190 -19.39 -10.68 4.68
CA ASP A 190 -20.45 -11.24 5.50
C ASP A 190 -20.27 -10.83 6.97
N PRO A 191 -21.14 -9.97 7.50
CA PRO A 191 -21.04 -9.50 8.89
C PRO A 191 -21.04 -10.64 9.92
N GLU A 192 -21.68 -11.77 9.64
CA GLU A 192 -21.69 -12.91 10.55
C GLU A 192 -20.32 -13.58 10.61
N LEU A 193 -19.66 -13.77 9.47
CA LEU A 193 -18.30 -14.31 9.40
C LEU A 193 -17.28 -13.34 9.97
N VAL A 194 -17.46 -12.02 9.78
CA VAL A 194 -16.64 -11.01 10.46
C VAL A 194 -16.73 -11.20 11.97
N ARG A 195 -17.93 -11.33 12.52
CA ARG A 195 -18.12 -11.53 13.96
C ARG A 195 -17.60 -12.89 14.44
N GLU A 196 -17.78 -13.95 13.66
CA GLU A 196 -17.29 -15.30 14.00
C GLU A 196 -15.76 -15.37 14.00
N VAL A 197 -15.11 -14.79 12.99
CA VAL A 197 -13.67 -14.95 12.76
C VAL A 197 -12.85 -13.84 13.44
N PHE A 198 -13.35 -12.60 13.43
CA PHE A 198 -12.64 -11.44 13.97
C PHE A 198 -13.20 -10.95 15.32
N GLY A 199 -14.44 -11.31 15.66
CA GLY A 199 -15.11 -10.76 16.85
C GLY A 199 -15.23 -9.23 16.77
N ASP A 200 -14.85 -8.56 17.85
CA ASP A 200 -14.83 -7.09 17.95
C ASP A 200 -13.46 -6.48 17.58
N GLU A 201 -12.52 -7.29 17.08
CA GLU A 201 -11.17 -6.83 16.78
C GLU A 201 -11.18 -5.93 15.53
N THR A 202 -10.69 -4.71 15.66
CA THR A 202 -10.63 -3.72 14.58
C THR A 202 -9.23 -3.58 13.98
N GLU A 203 -8.20 -4.09 14.67
CA GLU A 203 -6.82 -4.00 14.21
C GLU A 203 -6.55 -4.96 13.05
N THR A 204 -6.23 -4.41 11.87
CA THR A 204 -6.00 -5.21 10.65
C THR A 204 -4.91 -6.27 10.83
N THR A 205 -3.87 -5.98 11.60
CA THR A 205 -2.78 -6.93 11.88
C THR A 205 -3.31 -8.16 12.63
N LYS A 206 -4.09 -7.95 13.70
CA LYS A 206 -4.66 -9.06 14.47
C LYS A 206 -5.72 -9.82 13.70
N GLN A 207 -6.60 -9.12 12.96
CA GLN A 207 -7.54 -9.76 12.03
C GLN A 207 -6.82 -10.68 11.04
N SER A 208 -5.67 -10.26 10.50
CA SER A 208 -4.90 -11.10 9.58
C SER A 208 -4.37 -12.38 10.22
N VAL A 209 -4.02 -12.34 11.51
CA VAL A 209 -3.58 -13.53 12.27
C VAL A 209 -4.74 -14.48 12.51
N LEU A 210 -5.91 -13.97 12.92
CA LEU A 210 -7.12 -14.77 13.15
C LEU A 210 -7.61 -15.45 11.87
N ALA A 211 -7.67 -14.72 10.76
CA ALA A 211 -8.03 -15.31 9.46
C ALA A 211 -7.02 -16.39 9.02
N ALA A 212 -5.72 -16.16 9.24
CA ALA A 212 -4.71 -17.15 8.90
C ALA A 212 -4.82 -18.40 9.78
N ALA A 213 -5.22 -18.27 11.05
CA ALA A 213 -5.50 -19.41 11.92
C ALA A 213 -6.72 -20.20 11.41
N LYS A 214 -7.83 -19.52 11.11
CA LYS A 214 -9.06 -20.14 10.56
C LYS A 214 -8.77 -20.87 9.23
N TRP A 215 -8.02 -20.26 8.32
CA TRP A 215 -7.66 -20.88 7.04
C TRP A 215 -6.89 -22.19 7.21
N ARG A 216 -5.98 -22.26 8.20
CA ARG A 216 -5.22 -23.47 8.51
C ARG A 216 -6.06 -24.54 9.20
N SER A 217 -7.06 -24.16 9.99
CA SER A 217 -7.97 -25.10 10.65
C SER A 217 -9.05 -25.67 9.73
N MET A 218 -9.29 -25.05 8.56
CA MET A 218 -10.25 -25.57 7.58
C MET A 218 -9.82 -26.94 7.02
N THR A 219 -10.78 -27.70 6.51
CA THR A 219 -10.49 -28.95 5.79
C THR A 219 -10.09 -28.67 4.34
N ASP A 220 -9.51 -29.67 3.67
CA ASP A 220 -9.18 -29.54 2.25
C ASP A 220 -10.43 -29.35 1.39
N ASP A 221 -11.56 -29.96 1.76
CA ASP A 221 -12.84 -29.81 1.05
C ASP A 221 -13.41 -28.39 1.19
N GLU A 222 -13.26 -27.76 2.35
CA GLU A 222 -13.67 -26.37 2.58
C GLU A 222 -12.78 -25.36 1.83
N ARG A 223 -11.49 -25.68 1.66
CA ARG A 223 -10.54 -24.86 0.88
C ARG A 223 -10.68 -25.07 -0.62
N LYS A 224 -11.12 -26.26 -1.06
CA LYS A 224 -11.27 -26.66 -2.46
C LYS A 224 -12.00 -25.63 -3.34
N PRO A 225 -13.16 -25.05 -2.96
CA PRO A 225 -13.82 -24.05 -3.81
C PRO A 225 -12.98 -22.78 -3.99
N PHE A 226 -12.28 -22.33 -2.95
CA PHE A 226 -11.39 -21.17 -3.05
C PHE A 226 -10.14 -21.47 -3.90
N LEU A 227 -9.59 -22.68 -3.78
CA LEU A 227 -8.44 -23.13 -4.57
C LEU A 227 -8.81 -23.26 -6.05
N ALA A 228 -9.94 -23.90 -6.36
CA ALA A 228 -10.43 -24.06 -7.72
C ALA A 228 -10.73 -22.70 -8.39
N GLN A 229 -11.39 -21.79 -7.67
CA GLN A 229 -11.66 -20.44 -8.16
C GLN A 229 -10.36 -19.65 -8.41
N ALA A 230 -9.39 -19.73 -7.50
CA ALA A 230 -8.11 -19.05 -7.67
C ALA A 230 -7.29 -19.62 -8.84
N GLU A 231 -7.38 -20.93 -9.10
CA GLU A 231 -6.76 -21.57 -10.27
C GLU A 231 -7.42 -21.10 -11.58
N GLN A 232 -8.75 -21.03 -11.60
CA GLN A 232 -9.49 -20.51 -12.75
C GLN A 232 -9.13 -19.05 -13.06
N GLU A 233 -9.15 -18.16 -12.07
CA GLU A 233 -8.78 -16.75 -12.27
C GLU A 233 -7.31 -16.59 -12.65
N LYS A 234 -6.42 -17.49 -12.16
CA LYS A 234 -5.02 -17.55 -12.57
C LYS A 234 -4.89 -17.90 -14.05
N LEU A 235 -5.62 -18.89 -14.53
CA LEU A 235 -5.62 -19.29 -15.94
C LEU A 235 -6.12 -18.16 -16.85
N GLU A 236 -7.21 -17.50 -16.47
CA GLU A 236 -7.75 -16.34 -17.19
C GLU A 236 -6.76 -15.18 -17.24
N TYR A 237 -6.09 -14.88 -16.12
CA TYR A 237 -5.04 -13.88 -16.08
C TYR A 237 -3.84 -14.24 -16.97
N GLU A 238 -3.42 -15.50 -16.99
CA GLU A 238 -2.32 -15.96 -17.84
C GLU A 238 -2.67 -15.83 -19.32
N ALA A 239 -3.91 -16.16 -19.71
CA ALA A 239 -4.41 -15.95 -21.07
C ALA A 239 -4.46 -14.45 -21.43
N ALA A 240 -5.03 -13.61 -20.56
CA ALA A 240 -5.11 -12.17 -20.77
C ALA A 240 -3.71 -11.51 -20.83
N ARG A 241 -2.78 -11.96 -19.98
CA ARG A 241 -1.39 -11.51 -19.98
C ARG A 241 -0.68 -11.89 -21.27
N LYS A 242 -0.89 -13.10 -21.77
CA LYS A 242 -0.30 -13.54 -23.04
C LYS A 242 -0.82 -12.69 -24.21
N MET A 243 -2.12 -12.44 -24.29
CA MET A 243 -2.70 -11.54 -25.30
C MET A 243 -2.16 -10.10 -25.21
N TYR A 244 -1.94 -9.61 -23.99
CA TYR A 244 -1.34 -8.31 -23.73
C TYR A 244 0.14 -8.25 -24.17
N GLU A 245 0.91 -9.31 -23.91
CA GLU A 245 2.31 -9.44 -24.38
C GLU A 245 2.40 -9.56 -25.91
N GLU A 246 1.43 -10.22 -26.54
CA GLU A 246 1.32 -10.41 -28.00
C GLU A 246 0.76 -9.18 -28.74
N GLY A 247 0.42 -8.09 -28.04
CA GLY A 247 0.05 -6.81 -28.65
C GLY A 247 -1.38 -6.73 -29.20
N THR A 248 -2.24 -7.72 -28.94
CA THR A 248 -3.66 -7.68 -29.35
C THR A 248 -4.42 -6.76 -28.39
N THR A 249 -4.42 -5.47 -28.70
CA THR A 249 -5.07 -4.41 -27.91
C THR A 249 -6.58 -4.39 -28.16
N GLY A 250 -7.28 -5.38 -27.61
CA GLY A 250 -8.74 -5.43 -27.59
C GLY A 250 -9.23 -5.61 -26.16
N TYR A 251 -9.38 -4.50 -25.43
CA TYR A 251 -10.14 -4.36 -24.17
C TYR A 251 -10.21 -5.62 -23.28
N SER A 252 -9.17 -5.89 -22.48
CA SER A 252 -9.30 -6.84 -21.37
C SER A 252 -9.59 -6.07 -20.10
N SER A 253 -10.82 -6.22 -19.61
CA SER A 253 -11.36 -5.58 -18.41
C SER A 253 -10.34 -5.57 -17.27
N SER A 254 -9.97 -4.38 -16.78
CA SER A 254 -9.06 -4.21 -15.63
C SER A 254 -9.72 -4.56 -14.29
N ILE A 255 -10.81 -5.32 -14.33
CA ILE A 255 -11.64 -5.68 -13.18
C ILE A 255 -11.32 -7.12 -12.82
N ASN A 256 -10.79 -7.34 -11.62
CA ASN A 256 -10.77 -8.68 -11.02
C ASN A 256 -12.22 -9.06 -10.73
N PHE A 257 -12.76 -10.07 -11.44
CA PHE A 257 -14.15 -10.52 -11.28
C PHE A 257 -14.48 -10.93 -9.83
N SER A 258 -13.47 -11.38 -9.07
CA SER A 258 -13.54 -11.66 -7.64
C SER A 258 -13.92 -10.45 -6.76
N ILE A 259 -13.68 -9.21 -7.19
CA ILE A 259 -13.95 -7.99 -6.40
C ILE A 259 -15.43 -7.54 -6.49
N LEU A 260 -16.21 -8.12 -7.41
CA LEU A 260 -17.60 -7.72 -7.61
C LEU A 260 -18.50 -8.29 -6.50
N PRO A 261 -19.51 -7.52 -6.03
CA PRO A 261 -20.44 -7.97 -5.00
C PRO A 261 -21.28 -9.18 -5.42
N ASN A 262 -21.45 -9.43 -6.71
CA ASN A 262 -22.14 -10.59 -7.26
C ASN A 262 -21.18 -11.73 -7.67
N SER A 263 -19.95 -11.72 -7.20
CA SER A 263 -18.98 -12.78 -7.49
C SER A 263 -19.44 -14.13 -6.91
N PRO A 264 -19.24 -15.26 -7.62
CA PRO A 264 -19.55 -16.61 -7.11
C PRO A 264 -18.80 -16.93 -5.80
N ILE A 265 -17.75 -16.17 -5.47
CA ILE A 265 -17.04 -16.26 -4.18
C ILE A 265 -17.97 -15.93 -3.01
N ASN A 266 -18.88 -14.96 -3.16
CA ASN A 266 -19.82 -14.56 -2.10
C ASN A 266 -20.87 -15.63 -1.80
N SER A 267 -21.12 -16.54 -2.74
CA SER A 267 -22.02 -17.68 -2.57
C SER A 267 -21.36 -18.94 -2.02
N ILE A 268 -20.03 -18.96 -1.81
CA ILE A 268 -19.36 -20.12 -1.22
C ILE A 268 -19.88 -20.32 0.21
N ALA A 269 -20.47 -21.48 0.46
CA ALA A 269 -21.03 -21.86 1.75
C ALA A 269 -19.91 -22.08 2.77
N PHE A 270 -20.04 -21.42 3.93
CA PHE A 270 -19.21 -21.69 5.08
C PHE A 270 -19.92 -22.72 5.98
N PRO A 271 -19.22 -23.75 6.47
CA PRO A 271 -19.74 -24.54 7.57
C PRO A 271 -19.73 -23.65 8.81
N SER A 272 -20.86 -23.01 9.09
CA SER A 272 -21.07 -22.28 10.32
C SER A 272 -21.03 -23.27 11.48
N SER A 273 -20.24 -22.95 12.51
CA SER A 273 -20.21 -23.70 13.77
C SER A 273 -21.57 -23.78 14.48
N SER A 274 -22.57 -23.01 14.00
CA SER A 274 -23.93 -22.93 14.52
C SER A 274 -24.81 -24.16 14.27
N PHE A 275 -24.38 -25.15 13.46
CA PHE A 275 -25.20 -26.33 13.15
C PHE A 275 -24.94 -27.56 14.03
N LEU A 276 -24.08 -27.48 15.05
CA LEU A 276 -24.00 -28.53 16.07
C LEU A 276 -25.04 -28.29 17.18
N ARG A 277 -26.29 -28.62 16.88
CA ARG A 277 -27.32 -28.81 17.91
C ARG A 277 -26.90 -30.01 18.78
N PRO A 278 -26.82 -29.91 20.12
CA PRO A 278 -26.43 -31.05 20.94
C PRO A 278 -27.52 -32.12 20.87
N VAL A 279 -27.17 -33.30 20.34
CA VAL A 279 -27.97 -34.51 20.57
C VAL A 279 -27.79 -34.85 22.05
N LYS A 280 -28.88 -34.70 22.79
CA LYS A 280 -29.03 -35.02 24.21
C LYS A 280 -28.50 -36.43 24.50
N GLN A 281 -27.35 -36.55 25.15
CA GLN A 281 -26.96 -37.76 25.87
C GLN A 281 -27.71 -37.75 27.21
N GLU A 282 -28.73 -38.60 27.33
CA GLU A 282 -29.28 -38.97 28.64
C GLU A 282 -28.30 -39.93 29.32
N ALA A 283 -27.94 -39.59 30.55
CA ALA A 283 -26.98 -40.29 31.39
C ALA A 283 -27.62 -41.50 32.10
N ALA A 284 -26.75 -42.43 32.49
CA ALA A 284 -27.05 -43.66 33.19
C ALA A 284 -27.56 -43.47 34.64
N GLY A 285 -28.38 -44.43 35.09
CA GLY A 285 -28.57 -44.87 36.48
C GLY A 285 -29.21 -46.27 36.40
N SER A 286 -28.51 -47.36 36.72
CA SER A 286 -28.13 -47.91 38.04
C SER A 286 -29.34 -48.31 38.90
N GLU A 287 -29.21 -49.46 39.58
CA GLU A 287 -30.15 -50.14 40.52
C GLU A 287 -31.00 -51.26 39.87
N SER A 288 -31.25 -52.45 40.42
CA SER A 288 -30.70 -53.25 41.52
C SER A 288 -31.36 -54.66 41.43
N GLU A 289 -30.85 -55.64 42.16
CA GLU A 289 -31.22 -57.07 42.20
C GLU A 289 -32.73 -57.39 42.37
N SER A 290 -33.19 -58.51 41.78
CA SER A 290 -33.95 -59.54 42.51
C SER A 290 -34.14 -60.84 41.72
N ASP A 291 -33.92 -61.92 42.46
CA ASP A 291 -34.02 -63.37 42.20
C ASP A 291 -35.43 -63.88 41.82
N ALA A 292 -35.48 -65.17 41.45
CA ALA A 292 -36.62 -66.11 41.37
C ALA A 292 -37.39 -66.36 40.04
N ASP A 293 -37.03 -67.52 39.45
CA ASP A 293 -37.88 -68.71 39.27
C ASP A 293 -38.97 -68.83 38.16
N ASP A 294 -39.02 -70.06 37.65
CA ASP A 294 -40.07 -70.80 36.94
C ASP A 294 -40.17 -70.79 35.39
N GLY A 295 -39.82 -71.94 34.79
CA GLY A 295 -40.84 -72.78 34.15
C GLY A 295 -41.03 -72.74 32.62
N ALA A 296 -40.76 -73.90 31.99
CA ALA A 296 -41.35 -74.45 30.75
C ALA A 296 -40.86 -73.94 29.37
N ASP A 297 -40.05 -74.72 28.65
CA ASP A 297 -40.42 -75.82 27.73
C ASP A 297 -40.71 -75.35 26.29
N ARG A 298 -39.82 -75.71 25.35
CA ARG A 298 -40.16 -76.41 24.09
C ARG A 298 -38.93 -76.69 23.22
N ARG A 299 -38.43 -77.91 23.42
CA ARG A 299 -37.95 -78.89 22.43
C ARG A 299 -37.73 -78.39 20.99
N HIS A 300 -36.49 -78.45 20.53
CA HIS A 300 -36.17 -78.71 19.11
C HIS A 300 -35.16 -79.85 19.04
N GLY A 301 -35.67 -81.04 18.71
CA GLY A 301 -34.88 -82.24 18.44
C GLY A 301 -35.62 -83.12 17.43
N ARG A 302 -35.13 -83.13 16.19
CA ARG A 302 -35.29 -84.12 15.09
C ARG A 302 -34.17 -83.75 14.09
N SER A 303 -33.07 -84.49 13.87
CA SER A 303 -32.88 -85.92 13.53
C SER A 303 -33.63 -86.23 12.23
N LEU A 304 -33.08 -86.70 11.09
CA LEU A 304 -31.83 -87.30 10.58
C LEU A 304 -31.71 -86.83 9.09
N ALA A 305 -30.67 -87.04 8.27
CA ALA A 305 -29.64 -88.05 8.12
C ALA A 305 -28.47 -87.47 7.29
#